data_AF-A0A433CVA9-F1
#
_entry.id   AF-A0A433CVA9-F1
#
_cell.length_a   1.000
_cell.length_b   1.000
_cell.length_c   1.000
_cell.angle_alpha   90.00
_cell.angle_beta   90.00
_cell.angle_gamma   90.00
#
_symmetry.space_group_name_H-M   'P 1'
#
loop_
_entity.id
_entity.type
_entity.pdbx_description
1 polymer ?
#
loop_
_entity_poly.entity_id
_entity_poly.type
_entity_poly.pdbx_seq_one_letter_code
_entity_poly.pdbx_strand_id
1 'polypeptide(L)'
;MNVNQVWLSQRGPSGGCEKLESAFLFFFQQFRKSYVGDSSQKSSAVYSKLSEAFGLNDQNMVLSLIVQKIVTNLTIWSQDSSIISKSLRLFNDLANGYSSVKQLRKLDTTQYIMQNHGSKQFPFLEGGDNVASRMTYYSALAKVLFAEDSVEREFYEFMKPFEATFVELATLRSIEAFRQDPRILQGIFKDLRGFITPIQSKKNYMAFFDWFYPDRMPVLIHGLQAWGDDRLAITLLKFFAELVHNKSQRLNFEISSPNGILLFRETSKVLTTYGISVCFTILTRTLSGRYVNFGVFPLYGDKALDHALEIFFQMMLSIPMGDMMVRIIFIHAPVKTRTMLLTIRSFPKLTRAFFGLLDVFTNEHMMAMPSMNADVFLYLMRALAEGVKSVDTNICSQACSCIDHLCTFVVQQSEKERPSSHWLLSFLNSSPGILPLLFSTVFNTVLFEDRPIQWSLSRPLLGLMLLNRKFMLEYTQTIINTQLPERREFLHKSLETLMEEVEWTNLSAKNRDRFTQNLAVFRRELNAANVSLIPPAVEYGAGMFGN
;
A
#
# COMPACT_ATOMS: atom_id res chain seq x y z
N MET A 1 44.88 26.07 2.87
CA MET A 1 43.68 25.23 2.59
C MET A 1 42.48 26.02 2.05
N ASN A 2 42.51 27.37 2.06
CA ASN A 2 41.39 28.20 1.61
C ASN A 2 41.42 28.60 0.12
N VAL A 3 42.41 28.17 -0.68
CA VAL A 3 42.56 28.64 -2.08
C VAL A 3 41.31 28.33 -2.90
N ASN A 4 40.78 27.11 -2.78
CA ASN A 4 39.55 26.75 -3.47
C ASN A 4 38.32 27.44 -2.84
N GLN A 5 38.29 27.67 -1.52
CA GLN A 5 37.21 28.44 -0.88
C GLN A 5 37.18 29.91 -1.34
N VAL A 6 38.34 30.53 -1.52
CA VAL A 6 38.48 31.88 -2.07
C VAL A 6 37.99 31.92 -3.52
N TRP A 7 38.37 30.94 -4.33
CA TRP A 7 37.91 30.85 -5.73
C TRP A 7 36.41 30.54 -5.85
N LEU A 8 35.89 29.66 -4.99
CA LEU A 8 34.47 29.35 -4.90
C LEU A 8 33.65 30.54 -4.41
N SER A 9 34.18 31.35 -3.48
CA SER A 9 33.52 32.58 -2.99
C SER A 9 33.47 33.69 -4.05
N GLN A 10 34.43 33.71 -4.98
CA GLN A 10 34.53 34.74 -6.02
C GLN A 10 33.84 34.38 -7.34
N ARG A 11 33.69 33.07 -7.65
CA ARG A 11 33.24 32.61 -8.97
C ARG A 11 32.18 31.50 -8.95
N GLY A 12 31.72 31.07 -7.77
CA GLY A 12 30.77 29.96 -7.65
C GLY A 12 31.37 28.59 -8.02
N PRO A 13 30.53 27.54 -8.20
CA PRO A 13 30.98 26.16 -8.50
C PRO A 13 31.84 26.06 -9.77
N SER A 14 31.57 26.92 -10.75
CA SER A 14 32.27 27.01 -12.04
C SER A 14 33.69 27.58 -11.95
N GLY A 15 34.08 28.16 -10.81
CA GLY A 15 35.45 28.62 -10.55
C GLY A 15 36.31 27.67 -9.72
N GLY A 16 35.73 26.59 -9.17
CA GLY A 16 36.44 25.61 -8.36
C GLY A 16 37.06 24.49 -9.20
N CYS A 17 38.16 23.89 -8.71
CA CYS A 17 38.74 22.71 -9.34
C CYS A 17 38.31 21.42 -8.64
N GLU A 18 37.50 20.59 -9.31
CA GLU A 18 37.01 19.29 -8.79
C GLU A 18 38.14 18.33 -8.41
N LYS A 19 39.22 18.31 -9.22
CA LYS A 19 40.39 17.46 -8.98
C LYS A 19 41.13 17.87 -7.71
N LEU A 20 41.23 19.18 -7.46
CA LEU A 20 41.84 19.71 -6.25
C LEU A 20 41.01 19.38 -5.01
N GLU A 21 39.68 19.50 -5.09
CA GLU A 21 38.79 19.07 -4.01
C GLU A 21 38.91 17.57 -3.72
N SER A 22 38.93 16.75 -4.76
CA SER A 22 39.14 15.31 -4.62
C SER A 22 40.49 14.99 -3.96
N ALA A 23 41.55 15.74 -4.27
CA ALA A 23 42.87 15.58 -3.66
C ALA A 23 42.85 15.97 -2.17
N PHE A 24 42.18 17.07 -1.81
CA PHE A 24 42.01 17.45 -0.40
C PHE A 24 41.23 16.40 0.39
N LEU A 25 40.12 15.88 -0.16
CA LEU A 25 39.35 14.82 0.49
C LEU A 25 40.18 13.55 0.68
N PHE A 26 40.97 13.16 -0.32
CA PHE A 26 41.88 12.03 -0.20
C PHE A 26 42.95 12.27 0.87
N PHE A 27 43.55 13.46 0.91
CA PHE A 27 44.50 13.84 1.95
C PHE A 27 43.89 13.74 3.34
N PHE A 28 42.69 14.30 3.56
CA PHE A 28 42.02 14.21 4.86
C PHE A 28 41.68 12.76 5.24
N GLN A 29 41.33 11.92 4.26
CA GLN A 29 41.08 10.51 4.52
C GLN A 29 42.35 9.77 4.98
N GLN A 30 43.50 10.02 4.35
CA GLN A 30 44.77 9.42 4.78
C GLN A 30 45.29 10.00 6.10
N PHE A 31 45.13 11.32 6.29
CA PHE A 31 45.44 11.99 7.55
C PHE A 31 44.65 11.38 8.69
N ARG A 32 43.33 11.19 8.50
CA ARG A 32 42.45 10.56 9.49
C ARG A 32 42.95 9.17 9.86
N LYS A 33 43.25 8.32 8.88
CA LYS A 33 43.71 6.94 9.13
C LYS A 33 45.00 6.88 9.96
N SER A 34 45.86 7.86 9.81
CA SER A 34 47.19 7.87 10.42
C SER A 34 47.23 8.60 11.76
N TYR A 35 46.42 9.65 11.93
CA TYR A 35 46.56 10.62 13.03
C TYR A 35 45.26 10.92 13.80
N VAL A 36 44.12 10.30 13.41
CA VAL A 36 42.81 10.53 14.04
C VAL A 36 42.11 9.19 14.31
N GLY A 37 42.20 8.70 15.55
CA GLY A 37 41.54 7.47 16.00
C GLY A 37 42.00 7.00 17.38
N ASP A 38 41.40 5.92 17.86
CA ASP A 38 41.60 5.40 19.24
C ASP A 38 43.04 4.93 19.54
N SER A 39 43.81 4.59 18.49
CA SER A 39 45.21 4.13 18.58
C SER A 39 46.25 5.20 18.25
N SER A 40 45.85 6.39 17.78
CA SER A 40 46.79 7.48 17.48
C SER A 40 47.13 8.18 18.79
N GLN A 41 48.31 7.88 19.33
CA GLN A 41 48.82 8.48 20.55
C GLN A 41 48.74 10.01 20.48
N LYS A 42 48.35 10.61 21.62
CA LYS A 42 48.20 12.05 21.88
C LYS A 42 49.47 12.90 21.68
N SER A 43 50.52 12.40 21.03
CA SER A 43 51.85 13.02 20.93
C SER A 43 52.51 12.79 19.57
N SER A 44 51.74 12.87 18.48
CA SER A 44 52.31 12.92 17.14
C SER A 44 53.01 14.27 16.93
N ALA A 45 54.31 14.27 16.61
CA ALA A 45 55.09 15.46 16.27
C ALA A 45 54.48 16.27 15.10
N VAL A 46 53.54 15.69 14.36
CA VAL A 46 52.78 16.36 13.30
C VAL A 46 51.93 17.51 13.85
N TYR A 47 51.34 17.37 15.05
CA TYR A 47 50.54 18.46 15.63
C TYR A 47 51.40 19.69 16.01
N SER A 48 52.67 19.49 16.40
CA SER A 48 53.61 20.61 16.61
C SER A 48 53.85 21.40 15.32
N LYS A 49 54.09 20.69 14.20
CA LYS A 49 54.28 21.34 12.90
C LYS A 49 53.00 21.98 12.36
N LEU A 50 51.84 21.39 12.61
CA LEU A 50 50.55 21.95 12.23
C LEU A 50 50.19 23.19 13.05
N SER A 51 50.60 23.23 14.32
CA SER A 51 50.50 24.40 15.18
C SER A 51 51.33 25.56 14.62
N GLU A 52 52.61 25.32 14.29
CA GLU A 52 53.51 26.35 13.73
C GLU A 52 53.04 26.88 12.36
N ALA A 53 52.58 26.00 11.47
CA ALA A 53 52.24 26.38 10.09
C ALA A 53 50.80 26.88 9.91
N PHE A 54 49.85 26.37 10.69
CA PHE A 54 48.41 26.61 10.48
C PHE A 54 47.65 26.98 11.77
N GLY A 55 48.33 27.06 12.93
CA GLY A 55 47.69 27.32 14.21
C GLY A 55 46.80 26.19 14.73
N LEU A 56 46.92 24.98 14.17
CA LEU A 56 46.10 23.82 14.53
C LEU A 56 46.78 23.04 15.66
N ASN A 57 46.39 23.35 16.90
CA ASN A 57 47.11 22.90 18.09
C ASN A 57 46.67 21.52 18.58
N ASP A 58 45.44 21.10 18.26
CA ASP A 58 44.87 19.87 18.77
C ASP A 58 44.02 19.11 17.73
N GLN A 59 43.68 17.87 18.09
CA GLN A 59 42.86 16.99 17.25
C GLN A 59 41.47 17.59 16.97
N ASN A 60 40.89 18.33 17.93
CA ASN A 60 39.55 18.92 17.77
C ASN A 60 39.56 20.04 16.72
N MET A 61 40.59 20.89 16.67
CA MET A 61 40.75 21.92 15.63
C MET A 61 40.87 21.28 14.25
N VAL A 62 41.64 20.19 14.12
CA VAL A 62 41.76 19.47 12.84
C VAL A 62 40.43 18.81 12.44
N LEU A 63 39.74 18.19 13.38
CA LEU A 63 38.39 17.64 13.13
C LEU A 63 37.39 18.73 12.72
N SER A 64 37.41 19.89 13.38
CA SER A 64 36.56 21.03 13.03
C SER A 64 36.83 21.51 11.61
N LEU A 65 38.10 21.61 11.21
CA LEU A 65 38.49 21.98 9.85
C LEU A 65 37.99 20.96 8.82
N ILE A 66 38.12 19.65 9.11
CA ILE A 66 37.64 18.59 8.22
C ILE A 66 36.11 18.66 8.07
N VAL A 67 35.37 18.82 9.18
CA VAL A 67 33.90 18.92 9.16
C VAL A 67 33.45 20.18 8.44
N GLN A 68 34.09 21.33 8.69
CA GLN A 68 33.80 22.58 7.98
C GLN A 68 34.03 22.44 6.47
N LYS A 69 35.08 21.73 6.08
CA LYS A 69 35.35 21.43 4.68
C LYS A 69 34.28 20.54 4.06
N ILE A 70 33.84 19.50 4.78
CA ILE A 70 32.74 18.63 4.35
C ILE A 70 31.46 19.45 4.15
N VAL A 71 31.09 20.29 5.12
CA VAL A 71 29.91 21.17 5.02
C VAL A 71 29.99 22.07 3.80
N THR A 72 31.13 22.76 3.62
CA THR A 72 31.38 23.61 2.46
C THR A 72 31.19 22.84 1.14
N ASN A 73 31.66 21.60 1.10
CA ASN A 73 31.53 20.77 -0.09
C ASN A 73 30.08 20.37 -0.36
N LEU A 74 29.32 20.02 0.68
CA LEU A 74 27.90 19.68 0.56
C LEU A 74 27.01 20.87 0.18
N THR A 75 27.40 22.10 0.56
CA THR A 75 26.65 23.32 0.22
C THR A 75 26.97 23.82 -1.19
N ILE A 76 28.26 23.84 -1.58
CA ILE A 76 28.71 24.47 -2.83
C ILE A 76 28.71 23.47 -4.00
N TRP A 77 29.15 22.24 -3.78
CA TRP A 77 29.26 21.20 -4.83
C TRP A 77 28.02 20.30 -4.88
N SER A 78 26.83 20.88 -4.72
CA SER A 78 25.56 20.15 -4.63
C SER A 78 25.20 19.34 -5.90
N GLN A 79 25.81 19.68 -7.04
CA GLN A 79 25.59 19.03 -8.32
C GLN A 79 26.62 17.92 -8.64
N ASP A 80 27.78 17.90 -7.97
CA ASP A 80 28.82 16.89 -8.22
C ASP A 80 28.68 15.70 -7.26
N SER A 81 28.08 14.61 -7.76
CA SER A 81 27.86 13.38 -7.02
C SER A 81 29.16 12.73 -6.50
N SER A 82 30.28 12.92 -7.18
CA SER A 82 31.58 12.35 -6.80
C SER A 82 32.13 13.03 -5.55
N ILE A 83 32.15 14.37 -5.53
CA ILE A 83 32.61 15.16 -4.38
C ILE A 83 31.71 14.93 -3.18
N ILE A 84 30.39 14.90 -3.38
CA ILE A 84 29.42 14.62 -2.31
C ILE A 84 29.68 13.23 -1.72
N SER A 85 29.77 12.20 -2.56
CA SER A 85 29.99 10.82 -2.11
C SER A 85 31.28 10.67 -1.33
N LYS A 86 32.39 11.26 -1.80
CA LYS A 86 33.68 11.24 -1.09
C LYS A 86 33.64 12.01 0.24
N SER A 87 32.97 13.17 0.27
CA SER A 87 32.83 13.99 1.48
C SER A 87 32.00 13.28 2.55
N LEU A 88 30.89 12.65 2.15
CA LEU A 88 30.03 11.88 3.06
C LEU A 88 30.68 10.58 3.51
N ARG A 89 31.47 9.92 2.65
CA ARG A 89 32.27 8.77 3.05
C ARG A 89 33.27 9.14 4.14
N LEU A 90 33.97 10.27 3.98
CA LEU A 90 34.88 10.79 5.01
C LEU A 90 34.14 11.11 6.31
N PHE A 91 32.98 11.76 6.23
CA PHE A 91 32.15 12.07 7.41
C PHE A 91 31.69 10.79 8.14
N ASN A 92 31.22 9.79 7.38
CA ASN A 92 30.78 8.51 7.92
C ASN A 92 31.95 7.72 8.54
N ASP A 93 33.14 7.77 7.93
CA ASP A 93 34.36 7.15 8.48
C ASP A 93 34.78 7.80 9.81
N LEU A 94 34.61 9.12 9.94
CA LEU A 94 34.84 9.86 11.20
C LEU A 94 33.81 9.49 12.27
N ALA A 95 32.53 9.35 11.89
CA ALA A 95 31.44 8.97 12.79
C ALA A 95 31.49 7.50 13.24
N ASN A 96 32.27 6.64 12.57
CA ASN A 96 32.47 5.24 12.96
C ASN A 96 33.49 5.04 14.08
N GLY A 97 34.38 6.00 14.35
CA GLY A 97 35.38 5.87 15.42
C GLY A 97 34.79 6.21 16.79
N TYR A 98 35.12 5.42 17.82
CA TYR A 98 34.50 5.54 19.14
C TYR A 98 34.86 6.85 19.85
N SER A 99 36.13 7.24 19.90
CA SER A 99 36.53 8.55 20.43
C SER A 99 36.18 9.70 19.48
N SER A 100 36.35 9.50 18.17
CA SER A 100 36.15 10.56 17.18
C SER A 100 34.69 11.01 17.11
N VAL A 101 33.71 10.10 17.19
CA VAL A 101 32.29 10.49 17.15
C VAL A 101 31.88 11.33 18.37
N LYS A 102 32.43 11.04 19.55
CA LYS A 102 32.22 11.82 20.78
C LYS A 102 32.86 13.21 20.70
N GLN A 103 34.03 13.32 20.05
CA GLN A 103 34.66 14.62 19.79
C GLN A 103 33.87 15.41 18.74
N LEU A 104 33.46 14.76 17.64
CA LEU A 104 32.65 15.38 16.59
C LEU A 104 31.37 15.99 17.15
N ARG A 105 30.72 15.29 18.08
CA ARG A 105 29.50 15.76 18.74
C ARG A 105 29.70 17.11 19.44
N LYS A 106 30.88 17.39 19.99
CA LYS A 106 31.16 18.63 20.73
C LYS A 106 31.53 19.82 19.84
N LEU A 107 31.74 19.61 18.54
CA LEU A 107 32.13 20.67 17.63
C LEU A 107 30.92 21.53 17.25
N ASP A 108 31.10 22.86 17.29
CA ASP A 108 30.06 23.84 16.92
C ASP A 108 29.55 23.61 15.49
N THR A 109 30.46 23.31 14.55
CA THR A 109 30.11 23.01 13.16
C THR A 109 29.20 21.80 13.05
N THR A 110 29.43 20.75 13.85
CA THR A 110 28.58 19.56 13.84
C THR A 110 27.22 19.84 14.48
N GLN A 111 27.17 20.59 15.58
CA GLN A 111 25.93 21.03 16.21
C GLN A 111 25.06 21.85 15.25
N TYR A 112 25.69 22.74 14.47
CA TYR A 112 25.00 23.50 13.43
C TYR A 112 24.34 22.60 12.38
N ILE A 113 25.05 21.57 11.88
CA ILE A 113 24.49 20.60 10.92
C ILE A 113 23.33 19.84 11.55
N MET A 114 23.46 19.41 12.81
CA MET A 114 22.41 18.67 13.51
C MET A 114 21.10 19.45 13.61
N GLN A 115 21.18 20.76 13.86
CA GLN A 115 20.01 21.64 13.94
C GLN A 115 19.45 22.01 12.55
N ASN A 116 20.30 21.99 11.51
CA ASN A 116 19.97 22.49 10.16
C ASN A 116 20.25 21.45 9.06
N HIS A 117 19.80 20.21 9.24
CA HIS A 117 20.15 19.10 8.36
C HIS A 117 19.26 18.96 7.10
N GLY A 118 18.27 19.84 6.90
CA GLY A 118 17.31 19.78 5.80
C GLY A 118 17.80 20.35 4.46
N SER A 119 16.95 20.28 3.43
CA SER A 119 17.30 20.71 2.07
C SER A 119 17.58 22.21 1.93
N LYS A 120 17.00 23.04 2.81
CA LYS A 120 17.20 24.51 2.83
C LYS A 120 18.67 24.90 2.99
N GLN A 121 19.42 24.16 3.82
CA GLN A 121 20.84 24.39 4.03
C GLN A 121 21.72 23.49 3.16
N PHE A 122 21.19 22.34 2.73
CA PHE A 122 21.93 21.34 1.97
C PHE A 122 21.22 21.01 0.64
N PRO A 123 21.46 21.79 -0.43
CA PRO A 123 20.78 21.63 -1.72
C PRO A 123 21.03 20.27 -2.39
N PHE A 124 22.12 19.57 -2.04
CA PHE A 124 22.41 18.24 -2.59
C PHE A 124 21.32 17.21 -2.27
N LEU A 125 20.52 17.45 -1.23
CA LEU A 125 19.38 16.61 -0.88
C LEU A 125 18.30 16.67 -1.98
N GLU A 126 18.10 17.79 -2.66
CA GLU A 126 17.05 17.93 -3.69
C GLU A 126 17.42 17.23 -5.02
N GLY A 127 18.70 16.91 -5.21
CA GLY A 127 19.19 16.22 -6.41
C GLY A 127 18.74 14.77 -6.50
N GLY A 128 18.04 14.42 -7.59
CA GLY A 128 17.51 13.07 -7.84
C GLY A 128 18.56 11.96 -7.95
N ASP A 129 19.80 12.29 -8.33
CA ASP A 129 20.89 11.33 -8.52
C ASP A 129 21.69 11.02 -7.24
N ASN A 130 21.53 11.83 -6.18
CA ASN A 130 22.31 11.71 -4.94
C ASN A 130 21.72 10.72 -3.91
N VAL A 131 21.01 9.69 -4.38
CA VAL A 131 20.24 8.76 -3.55
C VAL A 131 21.09 8.03 -2.50
N ALA A 132 22.26 7.51 -2.88
CA ALA A 132 23.15 6.80 -1.97
C ALA A 132 23.81 7.76 -0.94
N SER A 133 24.07 8.99 -1.39
CA SER A 133 24.62 10.07 -0.57
C SER A 133 23.67 10.45 0.56
N ARG A 134 22.36 10.61 0.28
CA ARG A 134 21.35 10.91 1.32
C ARG A 134 21.34 9.90 2.47
N MET A 135 21.34 8.61 2.14
CA MET A 135 21.37 7.55 3.17
C MET A 135 22.66 7.60 4.00
N THR A 136 23.80 7.84 3.36
CA THR A 136 25.10 7.92 4.04
C THR A 136 25.16 9.14 4.97
N TYR A 137 24.60 10.27 4.54
CA TYR A 137 24.51 11.50 5.33
C TYR A 137 23.71 11.29 6.62
N TYR A 138 22.48 10.80 6.51
CA TYR A 138 21.65 10.55 7.69
C TYR A 138 22.16 9.41 8.57
N SER A 139 22.88 8.44 7.99
CA SER A 139 23.59 7.41 8.77
C SER A 139 24.72 8.00 9.62
N ALA A 140 25.51 8.92 9.06
CA ALA A 140 26.57 9.59 9.81
C ALA A 140 25.99 10.51 10.90
N LEU A 141 24.92 11.27 10.59
CA LEU A 141 24.25 12.12 11.56
C LEU A 141 23.62 11.32 12.72
N ALA A 142 22.99 10.18 12.44
CA ALA A 142 22.44 9.32 13.48
C ALA A 142 23.53 8.82 14.44
N LYS A 143 24.70 8.43 13.92
CA LYS A 143 25.85 8.02 14.77
C LYS A 143 26.34 9.15 15.68
N VAL A 144 26.43 10.36 15.14
CA VAL A 144 26.78 11.55 15.92
C VAL A 144 25.69 11.88 16.94
N LEU A 145 24.42 11.74 16.58
CA LEU A 145 23.29 11.99 17.46
C LEU A 145 23.33 11.09 18.68
N PHE A 146 23.55 9.80 18.47
CA PHE A 146 23.57 8.77 19.52
C PHE A 146 24.96 8.53 20.15
N ALA A 147 25.91 9.45 19.98
CA ALA A 147 27.26 9.34 20.55
C ALA A 147 27.29 9.53 22.08
N GLU A 148 26.26 10.17 22.64
CA GLU A 148 26.08 10.43 24.08
C GLU A 148 24.87 9.65 24.63
N ASP A 149 24.86 9.37 25.93
CA ASP A 149 23.89 8.46 26.55
C ASP A 149 22.50 9.07 26.83
N SER A 150 22.38 10.42 26.80
CA SER A 150 21.17 11.16 27.18
C SER A 150 20.66 12.08 26.06
N VAL A 151 20.16 11.48 24.97
CA VAL A 151 19.90 12.20 23.71
C VAL A 151 18.42 12.24 23.32
N GLU A 152 17.50 11.91 24.23
CA GLU A 152 16.07 11.80 23.92
C GLU A 152 15.46 13.14 23.48
N ARG A 153 15.72 14.22 24.23
CA ARG A 153 15.26 15.58 23.85
C ARG A 153 15.83 16.02 22.51
N GLU A 154 17.11 15.78 22.32
CA GLU A 154 17.84 16.17 21.10
C GLU A 154 17.39 15.35 19.89
N PHE A 155 16.99 14.10 20.10
CA PHE A 155 16.37 13.25 19.10
C PHE A 155 15.05 13.85 18.61
N TYR A 156 14.16 14.27 19.53
CA TYR A 156 12.90 14.90 19.13
C TYR A 156 13.13 16.25 18.42
N GLU A 157 14.09 17.07 18.87
CA GLU A 157 14.49 18.29 18.16
C GLU A 157 15.01 17.98 16.74
N PHE A 158 15.82 16.93 16.59
CA PHE A 158 16.31 16.46 15.30
C PHE A 158 15.16 15.96 14.40
N MET A 159 14.11 15.39 14.96
CA MET A 159 12.99 14.83 14.18
C MET A 159 11.96 15.88 13.72
N LYS A 160 11.98 17.11 14.24
CA LYS A 160 11.01 18.16 13.88
C LYS A 160 10.86 18.42 12.37
N PRO A 161 11.94 18.52 11.57
CA PRO A 161 11.81 18.73 10.13
C PRO A 161 11.12 17.56 9.43
N PHE A 162 11.39 16.32 9.86
CA PHE A 162 10.70 15.13 9.35
C PHE A 162 9.23 15.10 9.76
N GLU A 163 8.94 15.46 11.01
CA GLU A 163 7.58 15.55 11.53
C GLU A 163 6.73 16.53 10.73
N ALA A 164 7.26 17.71 10.40
CA ALA A 164 6.55 18.67 9.55
C ALA A 164 6.12 18.06 8.20
N THR A 165 7.02 17.32 7.55
CA THR A 165 6.71 16.62 6.29
C THR A 165 5.70 15.48 6.48
N PHE A 166 5.77 14.72 7.58
CA PHE A 166 4.78 13.67 7.87
C PHE A 166 3.40 14.26 8.16
N VAL A 167 3.31 15.40 8.86
CA VAL A 167 2.05 16.09 9.11
C VAL A 167 1.44 16.55 7.79
N GLU A 168 2.23 17.13 6.89
CA GLU A 168 1.78 17.52 5.55
C GLU A 168 1.26 16.30 4.76
N LEU A 169 2.02 15.20 4.72
CA LEU A 169 1.60 13.97 4.04
C LEU A 169 0.37 13.31 4.69
N ALA A 170 0.21 13.42 6.01
CA ALA A 170 -0.95 12.90 6.72
C ALA A 170 -2.23 13.70 6.43
N THR A 171 -2.13 14.96 5.98
CA THR A 171 -3.31 15.72 5.53
C THR A 171 -3.87 15.20 4.21
N LEU A 172 -3.09 14.44 3.43
CA LEU A 172 -3.53 13.87 2.16
C LEU A 172 -4.51 12.72 2.43
N ARG A 173 -5.79 12.95 2.11
CA ARG A 173 -6.88 11.99 2.38
C ARG A 173 -7.15 11.00 1.23
N SER A 174 -6.51 11.16 0.07
CA SER A 174 -6.76 10.34 -1.12
C SER A 174 -5.48 9.73 -1.70
N ILE A 175 -5.61 8.54 -2.30
CA ILE A 175 -4.51 7.82 -2.95
C ILE A 175 -3.98 8.62 -4.15
N GLU A 176 -4.86 9.35 -4.83
CA GLU A 176 -4.54 10.21 -5.97
C GLU A 176 -3.65 11.39 -5.56
N ALA A 177 -3.82 11.94 -4.36
CA ALA A 177 -2.96 13.00 -3.86
C ALA A 177 -1.53 12.48 -3.58
N PHE A 178 -1.42 11.27 -3.04
CA PHE A 178 -0.12 10.60 -2.87
C PHE A 178 0.59 10.35 -4.22
N ARG A 179 -0.14 10.28 -5.34
CA ARG A 179 0.42 10.07 -6.69
C ARG A 179 0.99 11.34 -7.34
N GLN A 180 0.80 12.52 -6.76
CA GLN A 180 1.22 13.77 -7.41
C GLN A 180 2.73 14.01 -7.31
N ASP A 181 3.35 13.75 -6.15
CA ASP A 181 4.79 13.92 -5.98
C ASP A 181 5.46 12.71 -5.30
N PRO A 182 6.02 11.77 -6.10
CA PRO A 182 6.73 10.62 -5.54
C PRO A 182 8.05 11.01 -4.85
N ARG A 183 8.61 12.19 -5.14
CA ARG A 183 9.96 12.57 -4.68
C ARG A 183 10.00 12.81 -3.18
N ILE A 184 8.95 13.40 -2.62
CA ILE A 184 8.85 13.68 -1.18
C ILE A 184 8.84 12.37 -0.39
N LEU A 185 7.98 11.42 -0.77
CA LEU A 185 7.91 10.08 -0.17
C LEU A 185 9.22 9.32 -0.35
N GLN A 186 9.81 9.37 -1.53
CA GLN A 186 11.07 8.70 -1.79
C GLN A 186 12.20 9.26 -0.93
N GLY A 187 12.28 10.59 -0.82
CA GLY A 187 13.28 11.29 -0.02
C GLY A 187 13.17 10.96 1.45
N ILE A 188 11.98 11.13 2.03
CA ILE A 188 11.78 10.96 3.48
C ILE A 188 12.07 9.52 3.94
N PHE A 189 11.59 8.50 3.23
CA PHE A 189 11.80 7.11 3.63
C PHE A 189 13.24 6.64 3.36
N LYS A 190 13.97 7.24 2.41
CA LYS A 190 15.42 7.01 2.26
C LYS A 190 16.21 7.65 3.39
N ASP A 191 15.87 8.87 3.76
CA ASP A 191 16.53 9.59 4.86
C ASP A 191 16.33 8.85 6.18
N LEU A 192 15.08 8.48 6.50
CA LEU A 192 14.76 7.68 7.68
C LEU A 192 15.44 6.32 7.66
N ARG A 193 15.54 5.66 6.49
CA ARG A 193 16.29 4.40 6.36
C ARG A 193 17.77 4.61 6.68
N GLY A 194 18.38 5.67 6.15
CA GLY A 194 19.75 6.04 6.48
C GLY A 194 19.94 6.29 7.97
N PHE A 195 19.00 6.99 8.60
CA PHE A 195 19.00 7.33 10.01
C PHE A 195 18.85 6.12 10.95
N ILE A 196 17.95 5.19 10.65
CA ILE A 196 17.70 4.01 11.52
C ILE A 196 18.75 2.90 11.34
N THR A 197 19.39 2.82 10.17
CA THR A 197 20.40 1.79 9.84
C THR A 197 21.52 1.65 10.88
N PRO A 198 22.16 2.73 11.39
CA PRO A 198 23.23 2.64 12.37
C PRO A 198 22.76 2.45 13.82
N ILE A 199 21.46 2.48 14.11
CA ILE A 199 20.95 2.34 15.47
C ILE A 199 21.05 0.89 15.94
N GLN A 200 21.88 0.64 16.95
CA GLN A 200 22.11 -0.69 17.53
C GLN A 200 21.52 -0.85 18.93
N SER A 201 21.39 0.23 19.69
CA SER A 201 20.86 0.20 21.07
C SER A 201 19.34 0.06 21.07
N LYS A 202 18.81 -0.79 21.96
CA LYS A 202 17.38 -0.89 22.27
C LYS A 202 16.79 0.49 22.62
N LYS A 203 17.43 1.26 23.50
CA LYS A 203 16.95 2.58 23.96
C LYS A 203 16.72 3.53 22.78
N ASN A 204 17.70 3.61 21.88
CA ASN A 204 17.67 4.52 20.74
C ASN A 204 16.69 4.04 19.66
N TYR A 205 16.56 2.73 19.47
CA TYR A 205 15.54 2.16 18.59
C TYR A 205 14.14 2.44 19.13
N MET A 206 13.92 2.30 20.43
CA MET A 206 12.63 2.59 21.06
C MET A 206 12.21 4.05 20.88
N ALA A 207 13.13 5.01 21.09
CA ALA A 207 12.85 6.42 20.81
C ALA A 207 12.39 6.66 19.35
N PHE A 208 13.03 5.98 18.38
CA PHE A 208 12.60 6.02 16.99
C PHE A 208 11.25 5.33 16.75
N PHE A 209 11.05 4.16 17.34
CA PHE A 209 9.83 3.37 17.19
C PHE A 209 8.62 4.10 17.76
N ASP A 210 8.73 4.68 18.95
CA ASP A 210 7.68 5.44 19.61
C ASP A 210 7.37 6.75 18.88
N TRP A 211 8.37 7.34 18.19
CA TRP A 211 8.13 8.47 17.29
C TRP A 211 7.44 8.04 15.98
N PHE A 212 7.78 6.89 15.42
CA PHE A 212 7.24 6.44 14.13
C PHE A 212 5.85 5.79 14.24
N TYR A 213 5.67 4.90 15.22
CA TYR A 213 4.44 4.17 15.47
C TYR A 213 3.68 4.78 16.64
N PRO A 214 2.34 4.97 16.55
CA PRO A 214 1.44 4.51 15.48
C PRO A 214 1.22 5.53 14.36
N ASP A 215 1.51 6.81 14.58
CA ASP A 215 0.94 7.91 13.79
C ASP A 215 1.47 8.02 12.36
N ARG A 216 2.72 7.60 12.11
CA ARG A 216 3.40 7.76 10.79
C ARG A 216 3.35 6.49 9.94
N MET A 217 2.98 5.35 10.54
CA MET A 217 2.80 4.08 9.82
C MET A 217 1.75 4.14 8.69
N PRO A 218 0.58 4.82 8.85
CA PRO A 218 -0.40 4.95 7.77
C PRO A 218 0.15 5.60 6.50
N VAL A 219 1.08 6.57 6.62
CA VAL A 219 1.71 7.23 5.47
C VAL A 219 2.52 6.23 4.64
N LEU A 220 3.20 5.27 5.29
CA LEU A 220 3.91 4.19 4.60
C LEU A 220 2.94 3.28 3.84
N ILE A 221 1.84 2.88 4.49
CA ILE A 221 0.83 1.99 3.89
C ILE A 221 0.13 2.67 2.71
N HIS A 222 -0.30 3.92 2.85
CA HIS A 222 -0.89 4.69 1.76
C HIS A 222 0.11 4.91 0.61
N GLY A 223 1.39 5.18 0.92
CA GLY A 223 2.46 5.25 -0.07
C GLY A 223 2.62 3.96 -0.89
N LEU A 224 2.60 2.80 -0.23
CA LEU A 224 2.67 1.48 -0.88
C LEU A 224 1.44 1.21 -1.76
N GLN A 225 0.25 1.63 -1.32
CA GLN A 225 -0.97 1.50 -2.11
C GLN A 225 -0.96 2.41 -3.35
N ALA A 226 -0.50 3.64 -3.21
CA ALA A 226 -0.45 4.62 -4.28
C ALA A 226 0.55 4.25 -5.38
N TRP A 227 1.74 3.79 -4.98
CA TRP A 227 2.91 3.59 -5.85
C TRP A 227 3.40 2.16 -5.95
N GLY A 228 2.52 1.18 -5.73
CA GLY A 228 2.95 -0.22 -5.64
C GLY A 228 3.61 -0.81 -6.89
N ASP A 229 3.49 -0.16 -8.05
CA ASP A 229 4.07 -0.62 -9.32
C ASP A 229 5.37 0.14 -9.68
N ASP A 230 5.78 1.11 -8.86
CA ASP A 230 6.94 1.97 -9.09
C ASP A 230 8.15 1.58 -8.20
N ARG A 231 9.34 2.07 -8.57
CA ARG A 231 10.57 1.97 -7.76
C ARG A 231 10.41 2.52 -6.34
N LEU A 232 9.46 3.43 -6.11
CA LEU A 232 9.12 3.93 -4.78
C LEU A 232 8.65 2.83 -3.83
N ALA A 233 7.86 1.85 -4.29
CA ALA A 233 7.44 0.73 -3.44
C ALA A 233 8.63 -0.05 -2.87
N ILE A 234 9.65 -0.29 -3.70
CA ILE A 234 10.90 -0.93 -3.26
C ILE A 234 11.61 -0.09 -2.19
N THR A 235 11.55 1.24 -2.30
CA THR A 235 12.14 2.15 -1.31
C THR A 235 11.44 2.03 0.04
N LEU A 236 10.11 2.03 0.04
CA LEU A 236 9.28 1.88 1.24
C LEU A 236 9.49 0.51 1.90
N LEU A 237 9.50 -0.57 1.10
CA LEU A 237 9.75 -1.93 1.59
C LEU A 237 11.16 -2.10 2.15
N LYS A 238 12.17 -1.47 1.54
CA LYS A 238 13.55 -1.49 2.05
C LYS A 238 13.70 -0.73 3.36
N PHE A 239 12.95 0.35 3.57
CA PHE A 239 12.86 1.01 4.88
C PHE A 239 12.17 0.09 5.88
N PHE A 240 11.03 -0.50 5.52
CA PHE A 240 10.28 -1.39 6.40
C PHE A 240 11.09 -2.64 6.81
N ALA A 241 11.82 -3.24 5.86
CA ALA A 241 12.75 -4.34 6.11
C ALA A 241 13.85 -3.97 7.12
N GLU A 242 14.34 -2.73 7.05
CA GLU A 242 15.30 -2.22 8.03
C GLU A 242 14.63 -2.01 9.40
N LEU A 243 13.41 -1.45 9.44
CA LEU A 243 12.63 -1.24 10.68
C LEU A 243 12.41 -2.53 11.48
N VAL A 244 12.11 -3.64 10.80
CA VAL A 244 11.85 -4.95 11.43
C VAL A 244 13.11 -5.79 11.67
N HIS A 245 14.28 -5.32 11.24
CA HIS A 245 15.51 -6.09 11.38
C HIS A 245 16.11 -5.95 12.78
N ASN A 246 16.24 -7.09 13.48
CA ASN A 246 16.86 -7.16 14.79
C ASN A 246 18.40 -7.13 14.73
N LYS A 247 18.97 -5.97 14.41
CA LYS A 247 20.42 -5.74 14.48
C LYS A 247 20.88 -5.62 15.92
N SER A 248 21.92 -6.34 16.29
CA SER A 248 22.56 -6.25 17.62
C SER A 248 21.57 -6.35 18.80
N GLN A 249 20.50 -7.15 18.67
CA GLN A 249 19.45 -7.31 19.68
C GLN A 249 18.66 -6.02 20.01
N ARG A 250 18.58 -5.05 19.08
CA ARG A 250 17.81 -3.81 19.28
C ARG A 250 16.30 -4.01 19.44
N LEU A 251 15.75 -5.11 18.90
CA LEU A 251 14.33 -5.48 18.98
C LEU A 251 14.03 -6.40 20.17
N ASN A 252 14.82 -6.33 21.24
CA ASN A 252 14.55 -7.07 22.46
C ASN A 252 13.55 -6.31 23.36
N PHE A 253 12.27 -6.42 23.02
CA PHE A 253 11.18 -5.83 23.80
C PHE A 253 11.05 -6.52 25.16
N GLU A 254 10.61 -5.77 26.18
CA GLU A 254 10.30 -6.37 27.48
C GLU A 254 9.09 -7.29 27.36
N ILE A 255 9.01 -8.33 28.18
CA ILE A 255 7.89 -9.29 28.17
C ILE A 255 6.54 -8.58 28.45
N SER A 256 6.59 -7.47 29.18
CA SER A 256 5.46 -6.58 29.47
C SER A 256 5.07 -5.66 28.30
N SER A 257 5.91 -5.51 27.27
CA SER A 257 5.69 -4.56 26.18
C SER A 257 4.93 -5.19 25.01
N PRO A 258 3.82 -4.57 24.55
CA PRO A 258 3.10 -5.04 23.36
C PRO A 258 3.81 -4.73 22.05
N ASN A 259 4.91 -3.96 22.07
CA ASN A 259 5.52 -3.39 20.86
C ASN A 259 6.00 -4.44 19.85
N GLY A 260 6.50 -5.58 20.31
CA GLY A 260 6.87 -6.69 19.42
C GLY A 260 5.68 -7.27 18.66
N ILE A 261 4.54 -7.43 19.35
CA ILE A 261 3.29 -7.89 18.74
C ILE A 261 2.75 -6.85 17.74
N LEU A 262 2.81 -5.57 18.10
CA LEU A 262 2.35 -4.47 17.25
C LEU A 262 3.20 -4.37 15.97
N LEU A 263 4.52 -4.43 16.09
CA LEU A 263 5.44 -4.43 14.94
C LEU A 263 5.19 -5.64 14.02
N PHE A 264 5.00 -6.83 14.59
CA PHE A 264 4.68 -8.02 13.80
C PHE A 264 3.31 -7.92 13.11
N ARG A 265 2.31 -7.35 13.79
CA ARG A 265 0.98 -7.10 13.21
C ARG A 265 1.06 -6.16 12.01
N GLU A 266 1.82 -5.06 12.11
CA GLU A 266 2.02 -4.16 10.96
C GLU A 266 2.82 -4.84 9.84
N THR A 267 3.78 -5.70 10.19
CA THR A 267 4.53 -6.50 9.21
C THR A 267 3.62 -7.44 8.43
N SER A 268 2.76 -8.15 9.13
CA SER A 268 1.75 -9.02 8.51
C SER A 268 0.85 -8.23 7.56
N LYS A 269 0.35 -7.06 7.97
CA LYS A 269 -0.45 -6.19 7.09
C LYS A 269 0.31 -5.79 5.82
N VAL A 270 1.54 -5.30 5.93
CA VAL A 270 2.33 -4.88 4.76
C VAL A 270 2.54 -6.04 3.78
N LEU A 271 2.85 -7.24 4.29
CA LEU A 271 3.04 -8.44 3.47
C LEU A 271 1.75 -8.90 2.80
N THR A 272 0.64 -8.98 3.55
CA THR A 272 -0.67 -9.38 3.01
C THR A 272 -1.16 -8.39 1.96
N THR A 273 -1.06 -7.07 2.23
CA THR A 273 -1.54 -6.04 1.31
C THR A 273 -0.72 -5.96 0.03
N TYR A 274 0.61 -5.86 0.13
CA TYR A 274 1.46 -5.65 -1.03
C TYR A 274 1.80 -6.96 -1.73
N GLY A 275 2.20 -7.99 -0.97
CA GLY A 275 2.61 -9.28 -1.51
C GLY A 275 1.49 -9.97 -2.27
N ILE A 276 0.32 -10.14 -1.65
CA ILE A 276 -0.81 -10.82 -2.29
C ILE A 276 -1.34 -10.01 -3.49
N SER A 277 -1.38 -8.68 -3.40
CA SER A 277 -1.83 -7.83 -4.51
C SER A 277 -0.95 -7.99 -5.76
N VAL A 278 0.38 -8.09 -5.58
CA VAL A 278 1.32 -8.35 -6.68
C VAL A 278 1.12 -9.76 -7.24
N CYS A 279 0.99 -10.78 -6.39
CA CYS A 279 0.72 -12.15 -6.81
C CYS A 279 -0.57 -12.27 -7.64
N PHE A 280 -1.66 -11.63 -7.19
CA PHE A 280 -2.92 -11.59 -7.95
C PHE A 280 -2.74 -10.90 -9.30
N THR A 281 -2.03 -9.76 -9.34
CA THR A 281 -1.77 -9.06 -10.60
C THR A 281 -0.98 -9.93 -11.59
N ILE A 282 0.05 -10.64 -11.12
CA ILE A 282 0.83 -11.57 -11.96
C ILE A 282 -0.10 -12.64 -12.53
N LEU A 283 -0.89 -13.30 -11.69
CA LEU A 283 -1.83 -14.33 -12.12
C LEU A 283 -2.86 -13.80 -13.11
N THR A 284 -3.43 -12.61 -12.89
CA THR A 284 -4.38 -11.99 -13.83
C THR A 284 -3.75 -11.85 -15.21
N ARG A 285 -2.51 -11.35 -15.30
CA ARG A 285 -1.81 -11.13 -16.58
C ARG A 285 -1.42 -12.44 -17.26
N THR A 286 -1.03 -13.44 -16.48
CA THR A 286 -0.72 -14.79 -16.98
C THR A 286 -1.96 -15.46 -17.56
N LEU A 287 -3.08 -15.45 -16.85
CA LEU A 287 -4.34 -16.07 -17.31
C LEU A 287 -4.97 -15.30 -18.48
N SER A 288 -4.94 -13.96 -18.45
CA SER A 288 -5.50 -13.14 -19.53
C SER A 288 -4.58 -13.00 -20.75
N GLY A 289 -3.35 -13.53 -20.70
CA GLY A 289 -2.31 -13.25 -21.69
C GLY A 289 -2.51 -13.92 -23.05
N ARG A 290 -3.39 -14.93 -23.15
CA ARG A 290 -3.73 -15.69 -24.37
C ARG A 290 -2.54 -16.31 -25.14
N TYR A 291 -1.36 -16.40 -24.51
CA TYR A 291 -0.16 -16.99 -25.09
C TYR A 291 -0.03 -18.50 -24.85
N VAL A 292 -0.88 -19.06 -23.98
CA VAL A 292 -0.99 -20.51 -23.74
C VAL A 292 -2.46 -20.90 -23.79
N ASN A 293 -2.77 -22.01 -24.48
CA ASN A 293 -4.07 -22.66 -24.35
C ASN A 293 -4.04 -23.58 -23.12
N PHE A 294 -4.78 -23.22 -22.08
CA PHE A 294 -4.74 -23.92 -20.80
C PHE A 294 -5.32 -25.34 -20.84
N GLY A 295 -6.10 -25.69 -21.87
CA GLY A 295 -6.57 -27.06 -22.10
C GLY A 295 -5.45 -28.05 -22.48
N VAL A 296 -4.25 -27.56 -22.73
CA VAL A 296 -3.08 -28.35 -23.14
C VAL A 296 -2.34 -28.95 -21.95
N PHE A 297 -2.35 -28.33 -20.77
CA PHE A 297 -1.64 -28.83 -19.58
C PHE A 297 -2.07 -30.26 -19.19
N PRO A 298 -3.37 -30.60 -19.13
CA PRO A 298 -3.79 -31.97 -18.83
C PRO A 298 -3.35 -32.99 -19.89
N LEU A 299 -3.22 -32.58 -21.16
CA LEU A 299 -2.80 -33.47 -22.25
C LEU A 299 -1.33 -33.90 -22.11
N TYR A 300 -0.48 -33.04 -21.57
CA TYR A 300 0.93 -33.33 -21.31
C TYR A 300 1.20 -33.85 -19.89
N GLY A 301 0.17 -33.95 -19.04
CA GLY A 301 0.32 -34.34 -17.63
C GLY A 301 1.05 -33.29 -16.78
N ASP A 302 1.08 -32.03 -17.23
CA ASP A 302 1.73 -30.92 -16.53
C ASP A 302 0.76 -30.30 -15.50
N LYS A 303 1.20 -30.23 -14.23
CA LYS A 303 0.42 -29.72 -13.09
C LYS A 303 0.67 -28.25 -12.78
N ALA A 304 1.40 -27.52 -13.62
CA ALA A 304 1.76 -26.12 -13.36
C ALA A 304 0.53 -25.22 -13.15
N LEU A 305 -0.53 -25.42 -13.94
CA LEU A 305 -1.79 -24.68 -13.80
C LEU A 305 -2.49 -25.02 -12.47
N ASP A 306 -2.56 -26.30 -12.12
CA ASP A 306 -3.22 -26.77 -10.89
C ASP A 306 -2.54 -26.18 -9.65
N HIS A 307 -1.20 -26.22 -9.59
CA HIS A 307 -0.44 -25.61 -8.49
C HIS A 307 -0.65 -24.09 -8.40
N ALA A 308 -0.72 -23.39 -9.53
CA ALA A 308 -0.96 -21.94 -9.55
C ALA A 308 -2.35 -21.59 -9.02
N LEU A 309 -3.37 -22.37 -9.39
CA LEU A 309 -4.75 -22.20 -8.90
C LEU A 309 -4.88 -22.58 -7.41
N GLU A 310 -4.17 -23.61 -6.96
CA GLU A 310 -4.16 -23.99 -5.53
C GLU A 310 -3.59 -22.87 -4.66
N ILE A 311 -2.43 -22.31 -5.03
CA ILE A 311 -1.83 -21.17 -4.32
C ILE A 311 -2.77 -19.96 -4.36
N PHE A 312 -3.44 -19.72 -5.49
CA PHE A 312 -4.46 -18.68 -5.60
C PHE A 312 -5.60 -18.87 -4.59
N PHE A 313 -6.17 -20.08 -4.47
CA PHE A 313 -7.25 -20.35 -3.52
C PHE A 313 -6.80 -20.22 -2.06
N GLN A 314 -5.58 -20.67 -1.75
CA GLN A 314 -5.01 -20.48 -0.41
C GLN A 314 -4.81 -19.00 -0.08
N MET A 315 -4.27 -18.21 -1.01
CA MET A 315 -4.16 -16.76 -0.84
C MET A 315 -5.53 -16.10 -0.69
N MET A 316 -6.54 -16.54 -1.45
CA MET A 316 -7.91 -16.04 -1.34
C MET A 316 -8.51 -16.27 0.05
N LEU A 317 -8.41 -17.49 0.58
CA LEU A 317 -8.94 -17.84 1.90
C LEU A 317 -8.19 -17.15 3.04
N SER A 318 -6.93 -16.76 2.82
CA SER A 318 -6.12 -16.06 3.83
C SER A 318 -6.54 -14.61 4.08
N ILE A 319 -7.39 -14.03 3.21
CA ILE A 319 -7.84 -12.64 3.34
C ILE A 319 -9.18 -12.63 4.10
N PRO A 320 -9.27 -12.00 5.28
CA PRO A 320 -10.56 -11.82 5.95
C PRO A 320 -11.47 -10.90 5.14
N MET A 321 -12.75 -11.24 4.99
CA MET A 321 -13.72 -10.41 4.25
C MET A 321 -13.80 -8.96 4.76
N GLY A 322 -13.60 -8.76 6.07
CA GLY A 322 -13.57 -7.43 6.69
C GLY A 322 -12.34 -6.57 6.34
N ASP A 323 -11.27 -7.18 5.83
CA ASP A 323 -10.05 -6.48 5.38
C ASP A 323 -10.10 -6.15 3.87
N MET A 324 -11.01 -6.75 3.09
CA MET A 324 -11.17 -6.42 1.67
C MET A 324 -12.07 -5.21 1.43
N MET A 325 -13.01 -4.90 2.33
CA MET A 325 -14.09 -3.96 2.02
C MET A 325 -14.40 -2.99 3.14
N VAL A 326 -14.74 -1.76 2.75
CA VAL A 326 -15.21 -0.71 3.66
C VAL A 326 -16.63 -1.04 4.09
N ARG A 327 -16.81 -1.67 5.26
CA ARG A 327 -18.08 -1.58 5.95
C ARG A 327 -18.07 -0.30 6.78
N ILE A 328 -18.90 0.68 6.41
CA ILE A 328 -19.29 1.76 7.32
C ILE A 328 -20.20 1.13 8.36
N ILE A 329 -19.62 0.48 9.38
CA ILE A 329 -20.40 0.03 10.52
C ILE A 329 -20.63 1.27 11.38
N PHE A 330 -21.81 1.88 11.25
CA PHE A 330 -22.31 2.82 12.27
C PHE A 330 -22.63 2.02 13.54
N ILE A 331 -21.59 1.69 14.32
CA ILE A 331 -21.78 1.15 15.67
C ILE A 331 -22.34 2.32 16.51
N HIS A 332 -23.65 2.33 16.72
CA HIS A 332 -24.26 3.11 17.80
C HIS A 332 -23.82 2.49 19.14
N ALA A 333 -22.66 2.92 19.65
CA ALA A 333 -22.18 2.61 21.00
C ALA A 333 -22.11 3.89 21.85
N PRO A 334 -22.47 3.82 23.15
CA PRO A 334 -22.57 4.99 24.00
C PRO A 334 -21.20 5.57 24.37
N VAL A 335 -21.10 6.88 24.11
CA VAL A 335 -20.19 7.92 24.63
C VAL A 335 -19.12 7.49 25.65
N LYS A 336 -17.86 7.33 25.19
CA LYS A 336 -16.62 7.94 25.77
C LYS A 336 -15.30 7.49 25.13
N THR A 337 -15.30 6.56 24.18
CA THR A 337 -14.09 6.15 23.43
C THR A 337 -14.19 6.64 21.99
N ARG A 338 -14.28 7.96 21.80
CA ARG A 338 -14.36 8.59 20.47
C ARG A 338 -12.96 8.73 19.84
N THR A 339 -12.08 7.75 20.04
CA THR A 339 -11.00 7.50 19.09
C THR A 339 -11.64 6.76 17.94
N MET A 340 -11.92 7.54 16.89
CA MET A 340 -12.21 7.15 15.52
C MET A 340 -11.55 5.82 15.12
N LEU A 341 -12.14 4.69 15.52
CA LEU A 341 -11.99 3.39 14.88
C LEU A 341 -12.85 3.40 13.61
N LEU A 342 -12.65 4.44 12.78
CA LEU A 342 -12.69 4.27 11.34
C LEU A 342 -11.53 3.32 11.04
N THR A 343 -11.76 2.03 11.24
CA THR A 343 -10.89 1.04 10.64
C THR A 343 -11.19 1.13 9.15
N ILE A 344 -10.56 2.10 8.49
CA ILE A 344 -10.36 2.14 7.05
C ILE A 344 -9.48 0.93 6.76
N ARG A 345 -10.11 -0.24 6.80
CA ARG A 345 -9.46 -1.53 6.67
C ARG A 345 -9.45 -2.00 5.23
N SER A 346 -10.06 -1.23 4.32
CA SER A 346 -10.00 -1.51 2.90
C SER A 346 -8.60 -1.26 2.39
N PHE A 347 -8.04 -2.28 1.75
CA PHE A 347 -6.85 -2.14 0.91
C PHE A 347 -7.30 -2.04 -0.55
N PRO A 348 -7.60 -0.84 -1.11
CA PRO A 348 -8.35 -0.73 -2.37
C PRO A 348 -7.59 -1.30 -3.56
N LYS A 349 -6.25 -1.35 -3.49
CA LYS A 349 -5.40 -1.98 -4.50
C LYS A 349 -5.46 -3.51 -4.45
N LEU A 350 -5.45 -4.10 -3.25
CA LEU A 350 -5.64 -5.53 -3.07
C LEU A 350 -7.03 -5.96 -3.56
N THR A 351 -8.07 -5.23 -3.17
CA THR A 351 -9.46 -5.51 -3.58
C THR A 351 -9.62 -5.42 -5.09
N ARG A 352 -9.07 -4.38 -5.74
CA ARG A 352 -9.06 -4.28 -7.21
C ARG A 352 -8.30 -5.41 -7.89
N ALA A 353 -7.15 -5.80 -7.38
CA ALA A 353 -6.38 -6.93 -7.91
C ALA A 353 -7.14 -8.27 -7.74
N PHE A 354 -7.80 -8.46 -6.60
CA PHE A 354 -8.62 -9.62 -6.31
C PHE A 354 -9.80 -9.75 -7.27
N PHE A 355 -10.65 -8.73 -7.41
CA PHE A 355 -11.80 -8.78 -8.31
C PHE A 355 -11.40 -8.81 -9.79
N GLY A 356 -10.27 -8.19 -10.15
CA GLY A 356 -9.70 -8.31 -11.50
C GLY A 356 -9.25 -9.73 -11.83
N LEU A 357 -8.61 -10.44 -10.90
CA LEU A 357 -8.28 -11.85 -11.07
C LEU A 357 -9.53 -12.74 -11.10
N LEU A 358 -10.51 -12.44 -10.24
CA LEU A 358 -11.75 -13.21 -10.16
C LEU A 358 -12.57 -13.15 -11.45
N ASP A 359 -12.64 -11.99 -12.09
CA ASP A 359 -13.33 -11.82 -13.38
C ASP A 359 -12.70 -12.68 -14.49
N VAL A 360 -11.36 -12.68 -14.59
CA VAL A 360 -10.63 -13.55 -15.53
C VAL A 360 -10.83 -15.03 -15.19
N PHE A 361 -10.76 -15.39 -13.91
CA PHE A 361 -10.93 -16.76 -13.45
C PHE A 361 -12.34 -17.30 -13.76
N THR A 362 -13.38 -16.52 -13.49
CA THR A 362 -14.79 -16.94 -13.67
C THR A 362 -15.19 -17.04 -15.14
N ASN A 363 -14.58 -16.27 -16.03
CA ASN A 363 -14.90 -16.27 -17.45
C ASN A 363 -14.46 -17.57 -18.16
N GLU A 364 -13.20 -17.98 -17.97
CA GLU A 364 -12.62 -19.09 -18.74
C GLU A 364 -12.24 -20.32 -17.89
N HIS A 365 -11.63 -20.11 -16.72
CA HIS A 365 -10.96 -21.18 -15.98
C HIS A 365 -11.88 -21.97 -15.05
N MET A 366 -12.75 -21.27 -14.33
CA MET A 366 -13.68 -21.90 -13.39
C MET A 366 -14.60 -22.90 -14.12
N MET A 367 -14.98 -22.59 -15.36
CA MET A 367 -15.85 -23.43 -16.19
C MET A 367 -15.13 -24.65 -16.77
N ALA A 368 -13.80 -24.59 -16.86
CA ALA A 368 -12.96 -25.67 -17.37
C ALA A 368 -12.49 -26.63 -16.26
N MET A 369 -12.60 -26.24 -14.99
CA MET A 369 -12.13 -27.04 -13.86
C MET A 369 -13.05 -28.24 -13.56
N PRO A 370 -12.47 -29.42 -13.23
CA PRO A 370 -13.25 -30.63 -12.96
C PRO A 370 -13.96 -30.62 -11.59
N SER A 371 -13.40 -29.92 -10.60
CA SER A 371 -13.99 -29.79 -9.26
C SER A 371 -13.42 -28.57 -8.54
N MET A 372 -14.14 -28.06 -7.53
CA MET A 372 -13.68 -26.97 -6.68
C MET A 372 -14.06 -27.26 -5.21
N ASN A 373 -13.24 -26.79 -4.27
CA ASN A 373 -13.53 -26.90 -2.84
C ASN A 373 -14.78 -26.05 -2.47
N ALA A 374 -15.67 -26.63 -1.68
CA ALA A 374 -16.88 -25.99 -1.15
C ALA A 374 -16.59 -24.67 -0.43
N ASP A 375 -15.54 -24.63 0.40
CA ASP A 375 -15.19 -23.45 1.19
C ASP A 375 -14.77 -22.28 0.31
N VAL A 376 -14.01 -22.57 -0.75
CA VAL A 376 -13.58 -21.58 -1.75
C VAL A 376 -14.80 -21.07 -2.52
N PHE A 377 -15.73 -21.95 -2.89
CA PHE A 377 -16.95 -21.55 -3.59
C PHE A 377 -17.82 -20.63 -2.74
N LEU A 378 -18.06 -20.99 -1.47
CA LEU A 378 -18.84 -20.17 -0.54
C LEU A 378 -18.18 -18.81 -0.28
N TYR A 379 -16.86 -18.80 -0.09
CA TYR A 379 -16.10 -17.56 0.04
C TYR A 379 -16.26 -16.67 -1.20
N LEU A 380 -16.15 -17.24 -2.40
CA LEU A 380 -16.27 -16.53 -3.67
C LEU A 380 -17.67 -15.93 -3.85
N MET A 381 -18.72 -16.69 -3.55
CA MET A 381 -20.11 -16.20 -3.61
C MET A 381 -20.38 -15.06 -2.63
N ARG A 382 -19.84 -15.18 -1.40
CA ARG A 382 -19.92 -14.12 -0.39
C ARG A 382 -19.14 -12.87 -0.82
N ALA A 383 -17.95 -13.04 -1.40
CA ALA A 383 -17.15 -11.94 -1.92
C ALA A 383 -17.85 -11.21 -3.08
N LEU A 384 -18.54 -11.93 -3.97
CA LEU A 384 -19.32 -11.34 -5.04
C LEU A 384 -20.51 -10.53 -4.50
N ALA A 385 -21.25 -11.09 -3.52
CA ALA A 385 -22.35 -10.37 -2.88
C ALA A 385 -21.87 -9.05 -2.23
N GLU A 386 -20.76 -9.09 -1.49
CA GLU A 386 -20.21 -7.88 -0.87
C GLU A 386 -19.61 -6.92 -1.92
N GLY A 387 -18.99 -7.45 -2.97
CA GLY A 387 -18.42 -6.69 -4.09
C GLY A 387 -19.46 -5.84 -4.83
N VAL A 388 -20.68 -6.35 -4.99
CA VAL A 388 -21.82 -5.59 -5.56
C VAL A 388 -22.22 -4.41 -4.66
N LYS A 389 -22.06 -4.51 -3.34
CA LYS A 389 -22.31 -3.43 -2.37
C LYS A 389 -21.17 -2.41 -2.30
N SER A 390 -20.06 -2.62 -3.03
CA SER A 390 -18.92 -1.70 -3.04
C SER A 390 -19.28 -0.32 -3.58
N VAL A 391 -18.71 0.72 -2.97
CA VAL A 391 -18.78 2.10 -3.48
C VAL A 391 -17.93 2.30 -4.75
N ASP A 392 -16.86 1.51 -4.91
CA ASP A 392 -15.99 1.59 -6.09
C ASP A 392 -16.70 0.97 -7.30
N THR A 393 -16.92 1.78 -8.34
CA THR A 393 -17.65 1.40 -9.55
C THR A 393 -16.97 0.28 -10.32
N ASN A 394 -15.64 0.22 -10.31
CA ASN A 394 -14.89 -0.81 -11.00
C ASN A 394 -15.03 -2.17 -10.30
N ILE A 395 -14.94 -2.18 -8.96
CA ILE A 395 -15.15 -3.39 -8.15
C ILE A 395 -16.58 -3.93 -8.35
N CYS A 396 -17.58 -3.06 -8.27
CA CYS A 396 -18.97 -3.43 -8.50
C CYS A 396 -19.16 -4.03 -9.90
N SER A 397 -18.60 -3.40 -10.94
CA SER A 397 -18.73 -3.89 -12.32
C SER A 397 -18.05 -5.25 -12.52
N GLN A 398 -16.88 -5.46 -11.94
CA GLN A 398 -16.17 -6.75 -12.00
C GLN A 398 -16.94 -7.85 -11.27
N ALA A 399 -17.49 -7.57 -10.08
CA ALA A 399 -18.33 -8.51 -9.34
C ALA A 399 -19.60 -8.88 -10.14
N CYS A 400 -20.25 -7.89 -10.77
CA CYS A 400 -21.41 -8.12 -11.64
C CYS A 400 -21.08 -8.98 -12.86
N SER A 401 -19.94 -8.73 -13.51
CA SER A 401 -19.41 -9.52 -14.62
C SER A 401 -19.20 -10.98 -14.22
N CYS A 402 -18.57 -11.24 -13.07
CA CYS A 402 -18.39 -12.58 -12.52
C CYS A 402 -19.72 -13.31 -12.30
N ILE A 403 -20.73 -12.62 -11.75
CA ILE A 403 -22.07 -13.19 -11.53
C ILE A 403 -22.75 -13.50 -12.88
N ASP A 404 -22.59 -12.65 -13.89
CA ASP A 404 -23.13 -12.91 -15.23
C ASP A 404 -22.44 -14.11 -15.88
N HIS A 405 -21.10 -14.25 -15.79
CA HIS A 405 -20.37 -15.43 -16.28
C HIS A 405 -20.90 -16.71 -15.63
N LEU A 406 -21.08 -16.68 -14.31
CA LEU A 406 -21.67 -17.78 -13.53
C LEU A 406 -23.07 -18.14 -14.03
N CYS A 407 -23.98 -17.17 -14.09
CA CYS A 407 -25.36 -17.42 -14.50
C CYS A 407 -25.43 -17.90 -15.95
N THR A 408 -24.64 -17.31 -16.85
CA THR A 408 -24.57 -17.71 -18.26
C THR A 408 -24.22 -19.18 -18.40
N PHE A 409 -23.18 -19.62 -17.69
CA PHE A 409 -22.75 -21.00 -17.77
C PHE A 409 -23.78 -21.96 -17.21
N VAL A 410 -24.42 -21.64 -16.08
CA VAL A 410 -25.48 -22.46 -15.48
C VAL A 410 -26.64 -22.63 -16.45
N VAL A 411 -27.12 -21.53 -17.04
CA VAL A 411 -28.23 -21.56 -18.02
C VAL A 411 -27.85 -22.40 -19.23
N GLN A 412 -26.65 -22.19 -19.81
CA GLN A 412 -26.19 -22.97 -20.97
C GLN A 412 -26.02 -24.47 -20.67
N GLN A 413 -25.63 -24.84 -19.45
CA GLN A 413 -25.55 -26.25 -19.05
C GLN A 413 -26.92 -26.85 -18.75
N SER A 414 -27.90 -26.05 -18.31
CA SER A 414 -29.28 -26.51 -18.13
C SER A 414 -30.02 -26.71 -19.45
N GLU A 415 -29.65 -25.98 -20.51
CA GLU A 415 -30.21 -26.14 -21.87
C GLU A 415 -29.63 -27.35 -22.61
N LYS A 416 -28.35 -27.66 -22.38
CA LYS A 416 -27.66 -28.79 -23.00
C LYS A 416 -27.81 -30.00 -22.10
N GLU A 417 -28.74 -30.90 -22.40
CA GLU A 417 -28.92 -32.21 -21.75
C GLU A 417 -27.63 -33.06 -21.81
N ARG A 418 -26.64 -32.75 -20.97
CA ARG A 418 -25.35 -33.43 -20.89
C ARG A 418 -25.37 -34.48 -19.78
N PRO A 419 -24.77 -35.67 -20.00
CA PRO A 419 -24.86 -36.79 -19.08
C PRO A 419 -24.10 -36.61 -17.75
N SER A 420 -23.22 -35.61 -17.62
CA SER A 420 -22.51 -35.30 -16.38
C SER A 420 -22.86 -33.89 -15.89
N SER A 421 -23.57 -33.81 -14.76
CA SER A 421 -23.86 -32.54 -14.09
C SER A 421 -22.55 -31.93 -13.59
N HIS A 422 -22.20 -30.74 -14.10
CA HIS A 422 -21.03 -30.00 -13.65
C HIS A 422 -21.10 -29.75 -12.13
N TRP A 423 -19.96 -29.77 -11.44
CA TRP A 423 -19.89 -29.59 -9.97
C TRP A 423 -20.66 -28.36 -9.49
N LEU A 424 -20.66 -27.29 -10.28
CA LEU A 424 -21.33 -26.04 -9.98
C LEU A 424 -22.85 -26.19 -9.82
N LEU A 425 -23.50 -27.05 -10.61
CA LEU A 425 -24.93 -27.37 -10.44
C LEU A 425 -25.19 -28.13 -9.15
N SER A 426 -24.31 -29.07 -8.80
CA SER A 426 -24.39 -29.82 -7.54
C SER A 426 -24.25 -28.90 -6.33
N PHE A 427 -23.32 -27.95 -6.36
CA PHE A 427 -23.13 -26.98 -5.28
C PHE A 427 -24.29 -25.98 -5.16
N LEU A 428 -24.84 -25.49 -6.28
CA LEU A 428 -26.01 -24.62 -6.26
C LEU A 428 -27.25 -25.34 -5.69
N ASN A 429 -27.44 -26.62 -6.03
CA ASN A 429 -28.50 -27.45 -5.46
C ASN A 429 -28.26 -27.75 -3.97
N SER A 430 -27.00 -27.93 -3.56
CA SER A 430 -26.63 -28.19 -2.16
C SER A 430 -26.71 -26.94 -1.28
N SER A 431 -26.69 -25.74 -1.85
CA SER A 431 -26.73 -24.46 -1.14
C SER A 431 -27.79 -23.52 -1.76
N PRO A 432 -29.08 -23.81 -1.58
CA PRO A 432 -30.17 -23.13 -2.29
C PRO A 432 -30.30 -21.63 -1.94
N GLY A 433 -29.68 -21.15 -0.85
CA GLY A 433 -29.77 -19.75 -0.46
C GLY A 433 -28.78 -18.80 -1.17
N ILE A 434 -27.79 -19.32 -1.92
CA ILE A 434 -26.76 -18.48 -2.57
C ILE A 434 -27.37 -17.61 -3.67
N LEU A 435 -28.17 -18.22 -4.56
CA LEU A 435 -28.80 -17.50 -5.66
C LEU A 435 -29.83 -16.45 -5.16
N PRO A 436 -30.69 -16.75 -4.16
CA PRO A 436 -31.52 -15.74 -3.49
C PRO A 436 -30.73 -14.55 -2.93
N LEU A 437 -29.61 -14.81 -2.24
CA LEU A 437 -28.74 -13.76 -1.69
C LEU A 437 -28.17 -12.85 -2.78
N LEU A 438 -27.62 -13.44 -3.86
CA LEU A 438 -27.06 -12.67 -4.98
C LEU A 438 -28.16 -11.86 -5.66
N PHE A 439 -29.34 -12.45 -5.88
CA PHE A 439 -30.49 -11.77 -6.45
C PHE A 439 -30.93 -10.59 -5.59
N SER A 440 -31.19 -10.79 -4.29
CA SER A 440 -31.62 -9.71 -3.41
C SER A 440 -30.57 -8.60 -3.34
N THR A 441 -29.28 -8.94 -3.36
CA THR A 441 -28.20 -7.95 -3.29
C THR A 441 -28.11 -7.09 -4.56
N VAL A 442 -28.12 -7.72 -5.74
CA VAL A 442 -28.11 -7.00 -7.03
C VAL A 442 -29.40 -6.21 -7.20
N PHE A 443 -30.55 -6.79 -6.88
CA PHE A 443 -31.84 -6.14 -7.06
C PHE A 443 -32.04 -4.97 -6.09
N ASN A 444 -31.64 -5.10 -4.82
CA ASN A 444 -31.67 -3.98 -3.88
C ASN A 444 -30.70 -2.86 -4.30
N THR A 445 -29.52 -3.20 -4.80
CA THR A 445 -28.60 -2.21 -5.38
C THR A 445 -29.26 -1.46 -6.55
N VAL A 446 -30.00 -2.17 -7.39
CA VAL A 446 -30.74 -1.60 -8.53
C VAL A 446 -31.95 -0.78 -8.09
N LEU A 447 -32.59 -1.08 -6.97
CA LEU A 447 -33.79 -0.36 -6.50
C LEU A 447 -33.48 0.84 -5.61
N PHE A 448 -32.51 0.73 -4.71
CA PHE A 448 -32.31 1.70 -3.62
C PHE A 448 -31.09 2.60 -3.81
N GLU A 449 -30.17 2.29 -4.73
CA GLU A 449 -28.93 3.05 -4.90
C GLU A 449 -28.85 3.74 -6.26
N ASP A 450 -28.66 5.06 -6.28
CA ASP A 450 -28.45 5.81 -7.54
C ASP A 450 -27.01 5.74 -8.02
N ARG A 451 -26.68 4.69 -8.79
CA ARG A 451 -25.35 4.49 -9.41
C ARG A 451 -25.41 4.53 -10.95
N PRO A 452 -24.41 5.14 -11.62
CA PRO A 452 -24.32 5.19 -13.09
C PRO A 452 -23.81 3.88 -13.73
N ILE A 453 -24.04 2.72 -13.10
CA ILE A 453 -23.53 1.39 -13.55
C ILE A 453 -24.68 0.46 -13.97
N GLN A 454 -25.77 1.02 -14.50
CA GLN A 454 -26.99 0.29 -14.82
C GLN A 454 -26.73 -0.88 -15.79
N TRP A 455 -25.80 -0.68 -16.73
CA TRP A 455 -25.45 -1.69 -17.73
C TRP A 455 -24.75 -2.92 -17.15
N SER A 456 -23.90 -2.74 -16.13
CA SER A 456 -23.23 -3.88 -15.48
C SER A 456 -24.17 -4.63 -14.54
N LEU A 457 -25.14 -3.94 -13.90
CA LEU A 457 -26.10 -4.56 -12.98
C LEU A 457 -27.23 -5.32 -13.69
N SER A 458 -27.62 -4.91 -14.90
CA SER A 458 -28.75 -5.52 -15.63
C SER A 458 -28.46 -6.95 -16.06
N ARG A 459 -27.26 -7.23 -16.57
CA ARG A 459 -26.83 -8.54 -17.08
C ARG A 459 -26.89 -9.66 -16.04
N PRO A 460 -26.24 -9.55 -14.86
CA PRO A 460 -26.32 -10.57 -13.82
C PRO A 460 -27.74 -10.67 -13.24
N LEU A 461 -28.49 -9.56 -13.17
CA LEU A 461 -29.87 -9.58 -12.66
C LEU A 461 -30.76 -10.47 -13.53
N LEU A 462 -30.69 -10.33 -14.86
CA LEU A 462 -31.42 -11.19 -15.80
C LEU A 462 -31.05 -12.66 -15.59
N GLY A 463 -29.75 -12.97 -15.52
CA GLY A 463 -29.27 -14.33 -15.26
C GLY A 463 -29.84 -14.93 -13.97
N LEU A 464 -29.84 -14.16 -12.89
CA LEU A 464 -30.39 -14.58 -11.59
C LEU A 464 -31.92 -14.73 -11.62
N MET A 465 -32.64 -13.88 -12.36
CA MET A 465 -34.09 -13.99 -12.53
C MET A 465 -34.50 -15.27 -13.26
N LEU A 466 -33.74 -15.65 -14.29
CA LEU A 466 -34.01 -16.87 -15.06
C LEU A 466 -33.80 -18.12 -14.20
N LEU A 467 -32.74 -18.14 -13.37
CA LEU A 467 -32.41 -19.27 -12.50
C LEU A 467 -33.38 -19.42 -11.31
N ASN A 468 -33.90 -18.31 -10.78
CA ASN A 468 -34.72 -18.27 -9.56
C ASN A 468 -36.12 -17.66 -9.75
N ARG A 469 -36.90 -18.19 -10.69
CA ARG A 469 -38.23 -17.63 -11.02
C ARG A 469 -39.18 -17.56 -9.82
N LYS A 470 -39.27 -18.63 -9.03
CA LYS A 470 -40.16 -18.71 -7.86
C LYS A 470 -39.81 -17.67 -6.80
N PHE A 471 -38.53 -17.58 -6.44
CA PHE A 471 -38.05 -16.62 -5.45
C PHE A 471 -38.22 -15.17 -5.91
N MET A 472 -38.01 -14.88 -7.20
CA MET A 472 -38.23 -13.54 -7.75
C MET A 472 -39.68 -13.08 -7.58
N LEU A 473 -40.65 -13.95 -7.87
CA LEU A 473 -42.08 -13.62 -7.70
C LEU A 473 -42.43 -13.38 -6.21
N GLU A 474 -41.92 -14.21 -5.31
CA GLU A 474 -42.12 -14.03 -3.86
C GLU A 474 -41.46 -12.74 -3.34
N TYR A 475 -40.24 -12.43 -3.81
CA TYR A 475 -39.49 -11.25 -3.38
C TYR A 475 -40.10 -9.95 -3.90
N THR A 476 -40.52 -9.91 -5.17
CA THR A 476 -41.20 -8.74 -5.76
C THR A 476 -42.53 -8.47 -5.06
N GLN A 477 -43.33 -9.50 -4.77
CA GLN A 477 -44.55 -9.37 -3.97
C GLN A 477 -44.25 -8.85 -2.55
N THR A 478 -43.18 -9.31 -1.93
CA THR A 478 -42.74 -8.82 -0.61
C THR A 478 -42.38 -7.33 -0.65
N ILE A 479 -41.65 -6.89 -1.68
CA ILE A 479 -41.32 -5.47 -1.86
C ILE A 479 -42.59 -4.64 -2.04
N ILE A 480 -43.52 -5.08 -2.90
CA ILE A 480 -44.78 -4.39 -3.16
C ILE A 480 -45.59 -4.26 -1.87
N ASN A 481 -45.73 -5.33 -1.09
CA ASN A 481 -46.46 -5.32 0.17
C ASN A 481 -45.81 -4.43 1.24
N THR A 482 -44.49 -4.26 1.19
CA THR A 482 -43.75 -3.37 2.10
C THR A 482 -43.96 -1.88 1.77
N GLN A 483 -44.34 -1.55 0.53
CA GLN A 483 -44.63 -0.16 0.14
C GLN A 483 -46.03 0.30 0.60
N LEU A 484 -46.20 1.62 0.67
CA LEU A 484 -47.48 2.28 0.94
C LEU A 484 -48.55 1.90 -0.10
N PRO A 485 -49.84 1.73 0.29
CA PRO A 485 -50.92 1.28 -0.60
C PRO A 485 -51.03 2.04 -1.93
N GLU A 486 -50.87 3.35 -1.89
CA GLU A 486 -50.95 4.25 -3.05
C GLU A 486 -49.85 4.00 -4.10
N ARG A 487 -48.73 3.39 -3.69
CA ARG A 487 -47.57 3.13 -4.55
C ARG A 487 -47.49 1.69 -5.05
N ARG A 488 -48.31 0.79 -4.48
CA ARG A 488 -48.30 -0.64 -4.80
C ARG A 488 -48.71 -0.89 -6.24
N GLU A 489 -49.75 -0.22 -6.71
CA GLU A 489 -50.26 -0.40 -8.06
C GLU A 489 -49.29 0.11 -9.13
N PHE A 490 -48.66 1.28 -8.87
CA PHE A 490 -47.61 1.82 -9.72
C PHE A 490 -46.39 0.88 -9.78
N LEU A 491 -45.90 0.42 -8.63
CA LEU A 491 -44.73 -0.47 -8.57
C LEU A 491 -45.02 -1.83 -9.21
N HIS A 492 -46.23 -2.37 -9.04
CA HIS A 492 -46.64 -3.61 -9.69
C HIS A 492 -46.58 -3.49 -11.22
N LYS A 493 -47.18 -2.42 -11.78
CA LYS A 493 -47.18 -2.16 -13.23
C LYS A 493 -45.75 -1.97 -13.76
N SER A 494 -44.94 -1.15 -13.09
CA SER A 494 -43.55 -0.91 -13.52
C SER A 494 -42.66 -2.17 -13.43
N LEU A 495 -42.92 -3.07 -12.47
CA LEU A 495 -42.22 -4.36 -12.38
C LEU A 495 -42.64 -5.34 -13.48
N GLU A 496 -43.87 -5.28 -13.97
CA GLU A 496 -44.32 -6.07 -15.12
C GLU A 496 -43.62 -5.62 -16.41
N THR A 497 -43.48 -4.31 -16.61
CA THR A 497 -42.74 -3.72 -17.76
C THR A 497 -41.28 -4.17 -17.82
N LEU A 498 -40.68 -4.55 -16.69
CA LEU A 498 -39.29 -4.99 -16.62
C LEU A 498 -39.04 -6.29 -17.40
N MET A 499 -40.02 -7.19 -17.45
CA MET A 499 -39.97 -8.47 -18.20
C MET A 499 -40.74 -8.43 -19.52
N GLU A 500 -41.27 -7.27 -19.92
CA GLU A 500 -42.00 -7.10 -21.17
C GLU A 500 -41.09 -7.33 -22.38
N GLU A 501 -41.48 -8.23 -23.28
CA GLU A 501 -40.67 -8.67 -24.44
C GLU A 501 -39.31 -9.29 -24.11
N VAL A 502 -39.11 -9.79 -22.88
CA VAL A 502 -37.90 -10.51 -22.47
C VAL A 502 -38.20 -12.01 -22.42
N GLU A 503 -37.44 -12.81 -23.17
CA GLU A 503 -37.62 -14.26 -23.21
C GLU A 503 -37.05 -14.91 -21.94
N TRP A 504 -37.82 -15.83 -21.34
CA TRP A 504 -37.44 -16.52 -20.10
C TRP A 504 -36.47 -17.69 -20.30
N THR A 505 -36.10 -17.99 -21.54
CA THR A 505 -35.42 -19.22 -21.91
C THR A 505 -34.00 -19.02 -22.36
N ASN A 506 -33.56 -17.81 -22.71
CA ASN A 506 -32.22 -17.59 -23.25
C ASN A 506 -31.54 -16.33 -22.67
N LEU A 507 -30.21 -16.38 -22.63
CA LEU A 507 -29.35 -15.22 -22.33
C LEU A 507 -28.69 -14.68 -23.61
N SER A 508 -29.48 -14.56 -24.68
CA SER A 508 -28.99 -13.99 -25.95
C SER A 508 -28.63 -12.51 -25.79
N ALA A 509 -27.70 -12.01 -26.62
CA ALA A 509 -27.29 -10.60 -26.59
C ALA A 509 -28.49 -9.65 -26.78
N LYS A 510 -29.40 -9.99 -27.71
CA LYS A 510 -30.63 -9.25 -27.96
C LYS A 510 -31.54 -9.19 -26.74
N ASN A 511 -31.70 -10.32 -26.03
CA ASN A 511 -32.54 -10.40 -24.83
C ASN A 511 -31.96 -9.58 -23.67
N ARG A 512 -30.63 -9.65 -23.47
CA ARG A 512 -29.90 -8.83 -22.50
C ARG A 512 -30.02 -7.33 -22.76
N ASP A 513 -29.90 -6.93 -24.02
CA ASP A 513 -30.01 -5.52 -24.41
C ASP A 513 -31.44 -4.99 -24.21
N ARG A 514 -32.46 -5.79 -24.54
CA ARG A 514 -33.87 -5.44 -24.29
C ARG A 514 -34.17 -5.28 -22.81
N PHE A 515 -33.75 -6.24 -21.98
CA PHE A 515 -33.89 -6.15 -20.52
C PHE A 515 -33.19 -4.90 -19.94
N THR A 516 -32.00 -4.59 -20.45
CA THR A 516 -31.26 -3.39 -20.01
C THR A 516 -31.99 -2.09 -20.37
N GLN A 517 -32.63 -2.03 -21.54
CA GLN A 517 -33.49 -0.90 -21.92
C GLN A 517 -34.70 -0.78 -20.99
N ASN A 518 -35.39 -1.89 -20.72
CA ASN A 518 -36.54 -1.92 -19.82
C ASN A 518 -36.17 -1.47 -18.41
N LEU A 519 -35.00 -1.91 -17.91
CA LEU A 519 -34.48 -1.49 -16.61
C LEU A 519 -34.19 0.02 -16.55
N ALA A 520 -33.66 0.59 -17.64
CA ALA A 520 -33.41 2.02 -17.75
C ALA A 520 -34.70 2.86 -17.86
N VAL A 521 -35.77 2.29 -18.43
CA VAL A 521 -37.11 2.91 -18.43
C VAL A 521 -37.70 2.85 -17.03
N PHE A 522 -37.71 1.67 -16.40
CA PHE A 522 -38.18 1.44 -15.04
C PHE A 522 -37.57 2.42 -14.03
N ARG A 523 -36.25 2.63 -14.07
CA ARG A 523 -35.59 3.63 -13.21
C ARG A 523 -35.99 5.07 -13.52
N ARG A 524 -36.15 5.43 -14.78
CA ARG A 524 -36.60 6.77 -15.16
C ARG A 524 -38.00 7.04 -14.63
N GLU A 525 -38.88 6.06 -14.66
CA GLU A 525 -40.23 6.15 -14.09
C GLU A 525 -40.21 6.27 -12.57
N LEU A 526 -39.40 5.47 -11.87
CA LEU A 526 -39.23 5.56 -10.41
C LEU A 526 -38.71 6.93 -9.99
N ASN A 527 -37.71 7.46 -10.69
CA ASN A 527 -37.12 8.77 -10.40
C ASN A 527 -38.10 9.91 -10.73
N ALA A 528 -38.85 9.80 -11.83
CA ALA A 528 -39.87 10.78 -12.20
C ALA A 528 -41.03 10.83 -11.19
N ALA A 529 -41.36 9.69 -10.58
CA ALA A 529 -42.42 9.57 -9.58
C ALA A 529 -41.98 9.99 -8.16
N ASN A 530 -40.72 10.38 -7.93
CA ASN A 530 -40.16 10.72 -6.61
C ASN A 530 -40.44 9.64 -5.53
N VAL A 531 -40.50 8.37 -5.94
CA VAL A 531 -40.83 7.28 -5.03
C VAL A 531 -39.57 6.86 -4.26
N SER A 532 -39.44 7.34 -3.02
CA SER A 532 -38.49 6.73 -2.07
C SER A 532 -39.07 5.39 -1.61
N LEU A 533 -38.48 4.29 -2.10
CA LEU A 533 -38.86 2.93 -1.74
C LEU A 533 -38.34 2.59 -0.34
N ILE A 534 -39.15 1.88 0.45
CA ILE A 534 -38.74 1.35 1.75
C ILE A 534 -38.00 0.02 1.54
N PRO A 535 -36.75 -0.15 2.00
CA PRO A 535 -36.03 -1.40 1.88
C PRO A 535 -36.67 -2.50 2.76
N PRO A 536 -36.76 -3.75 2.26
CA PRO A 536 -37.28 -4.85 3.06
C PRO A 536 -36.35 -5.12 4.26
N ALA A 537 -36.94 -5.36 5.44
CA ALA A 537 -36.18 -5.63 6.67
C ALA A 537 -35.43 -6.98 6.68
N VAL A 538 -35.66 -7.83 5.69
CA VAL A 538 -35.11 -9.18 5.60
C VAL A 538 -33.82 -9.17 4.78
N GLU A 539 -32.67 -9.25 5.45
CA GLU A 539 -31.42 -9.64 4.78
C GLU A 539 -31.41 -11.16 4.57
N TYR A 540 -31.72 -11.59 3.35
CA TYR A 540 -31.59 -12.99 2.97
C TYR A 540 -30.12 -13.41 3.01
N GLY A 541 -29.78 -14.46 3.79
CA GLY A 541 -28.44 -15.06 3.84
C GLY A 541 -27.59 -14.76 5.07
N ALA A 542 -28.08 -13.97 6.04
CA ALA A 542 -27.32 -13.61 7.26
C ALA A 542 -26.94 -14.80 8.17
N GLY A 543 -27.59 -15.96 8.02
CA GLY A 543 -27.31 -17.20 8.78
C GLY A 543 -26.63 -18.33 8.01
N MET A 544 -26.33 -18.16 6.71
CA MET A 544 -25.74 -19.23 5.88
C MET A 544 -24.21 -19.27 5.92
N PHE A 545 -23.57 -18.14 6.20
CA PHE A 545 -22.13 -18.09 6.39
C PHE A 545 -21.89 -18.03 7.89
N GLY A 546 -21.46 -19.15 8.47
CA GLY A 546 -21.08 -19.22 9.87
C GLY A 546 -20.17 -18.05 10.26
N ASN A 547 -20.37 -17.54 11.48
CA ASN A 547 -19.54 -16.49 12.08
C ASN A 547 -18.06 -16.85 12.05
#